data_AF-A0A1W1XGG8-F1
#
_entry.id   AF-A0A1W1XGG8-F1
#
_cell.length_a   1.000
_cell.length_b   1.000
_cell.length_c   1.000
_cell.angle_alpha   90.00
_cell.angle_beta   90.00
_cell.angle_gamma   90.00
#
_symmetry.space_group_name_H-M   'P 1'
#
loop_
_entity.id
_entity.type
_entity.pdbx_description
1 polymer ?
#
loop_
_entity_poly.entity_id
_entity_poly.type
_entity_poly.pdbx_seq_one_letter_code
_entity_poly.pdbx_strand_id
1 'polypeptide(L)'
;MQAPVYTEIPPYGADEDTERSWQWLQAVGQLAAAELALKPRGTLALIDDGERVCWVAVIDGHAHLAIAPVFEGEVNFEHSALLRQLIGYSVEELNYLRATLEHWLLEQPTLRSREPQQLQRWATLPATLTE
;
A
#
# COMPACT_ATOMS: atom_id res chain seq x y z
N MET A 1 -4.16 13.73 15.87
CA MET A 1 -4.86 14.04 14.61
C MET A 1 -4.53 12.95 13.61
N GLN A 2 -5.53 12.31 13.01
CA GLN A 2 -5.34 11.33 11.94
C GLN A 2 -5.20 12.08 10.62
N ALA A 3 -4.16 11.76 9.84
CA ALA A 3 -3.97 12.36 8.53
C ALA A 3 -5.12 11.95 7.59
N PRO A 4 -5.72 12.88 6.82
CA PRO A 4 -6.71 12.50 5.81
C PRO A 4 -6.13 11.51 4.81
N VAL A 5 -6.92 10.49 4.43
CA VAL A 5 -6.51 9.51 3.41
C VAL A 5 -6.44 10.19 2.06
N TYR A 6 -5.36 9.94 1.32
CA TYR A 6 -5.22 10.42 -0.04
C TYR A 6 -6.10 9.59 -0.99
N THR A 7 -7.05 10.23 -1.65
CA THR A 7 -8.08 9.55 -2.45
C THR A 7 -7.94 9.74 -3.97
N GLU A 8 -6.95 10.52 -4.42
CA GLU A 8 -6.69 10.67 -5.86
C GLU A 8 -6.02 9.40 -6.41
N ILE A 9 -6.50 8.96 -7.58
CA ILE A 9 -5.99 7.79 -8.30
C ILE A 9 -5.22 8.31 -9.53
N PRO A 10 -3.89 8.11 -9.60
CA PRO A 10 -3.13 8.53 -10.77
C PRO A 10 -3.47 7.67 -11.99
N PRO A 11 -3.36 8.23 -13.21
CA PRO A 11 -3.51 7.44 -14.43
C PRO A 11 -2.40 6.38 -14.50
N TYR A 12 -2.75 5.18 -14.93
CA TYR A 12 -1.78 4.10 -15.16
C TYR A 12 -1.10 4.24 -16.52
N GLY A 13 -1.84 4.69 -17.53
CA GLY A 13 -1.32 4.92 -18.88
C GLY A 13 -1.20 3.64 -19.73
N ALA A 14 -2.04 2.64 -19.48
CA ALA A 14 -2.11 1.39 -20.26
C ALA A 14 -3.45 1.24 -21.01
N ASP A 15 -3.72 0.05 -21.56
CA ASP A 15 -5.01 -0.29 -22.14
C ASP A 15 -6.15 -0.21 -21.11
N GLU A 16 -7.39 -0.16 -21.60
CA GLU A 16 -8.58 0.07 -20.76
C GLU A 16 -8.78 -0.99 -19.67
N ASP A 17 -8.45 -2.26 -19.94
CA ASP A 17 -8.64 -3.34 -18.97
C ASP A 17 -7.60 -3.22 -17.84
N THR A 18 -6.34 -2.97 -18.20
CA THR A 18 -5.26 -2.74 -17.23
C THR A 18 -5.52 -1.49 -16.38
N GLU A 19 -5.91 -0.37 -17.00
CA GLU A 19 -6.25 0.87 -16.31
C GLU A 19 -7.42 0.66 -15.32
N ARG A 20 -8.47 -0.05 -15.73
CA ARG A 20 -9.60 -0.36 -14.85
C ARG A 20 -9.19 -1.23 -13.66
N SER A 21 -8.40 -2.28 -13.89
CA SER A 21 -7.88 -3.14 -12.81
C SER A 21 -6.98 -2.35 -11.85
N TRP A 22 -6.16 -1.43 -12.37
CA TRP A 22 -5.36 -0.52 -11.56
C TRP A 22 -6.21 0.40 -10.67
N GLN A 23 -7.22 1.04 -11.25
CA GLN A 23 -8.12 1.94 -10.52
C GLN A 23 -8.86 1.19 -9.40
N TRP A 24 -9.27 -0.05 -9.64
CA TRP A 24 -9.85 -0.90 -8.60
C TRP A 24 -8.86 -1.24 -7.49
N LEU A 25 -7.62 -1.62 -7.83
CA LEU A 25 -6.57 -1.83 -6.83
C LEU A 25 -6.35 -0.57 -5.98
N GLN A 26 -6.26 0.61 -6.59
CA GLN A 26 -6.09 1.87 -5.86
C GLN A 26 -7.27 2.17 -4.94
N ALA A 27 -8.51 1.95 -5.39
CA ALA A 27 -9.70 2.13 -4.56
C ALA A 27 -9.70 1.21 -3.33
N VAL A 28 -9.39 -0.08 -3.50
CA VAL A 28 -9.24 -1.02 -2.38
C VAL A 28 -8.07 -0.61 -1.47
N GLY A 29 -6.96 -0.17 -2.06
CA GLY A 29 -5.81 0.35 -1.31
C GLY A 29 -6.14 1.55 -0.44
N GLN A 30 -7.01 2.45 -0.90
CA GLN A 30 -7.48 3.60 -0.11
C GLN A 30 -8.35 3.16 1.08
N LEU A 31 -9.21 2.15 0.88
CA LEU A 31 -9.98 1.56 1.99
C LEU A 31 -9.05 0.91 3.03
N ALA A 32 -8.06 0.15 2.58
CA ALA A 32 -7.06 -0.45 3.46
C ALA A 32 -6.24 0.61 4.22
N ALA A 33 -5.86 1.71 3.56
CA ALA A 33 -5.20 2.84 4.19
C ALA A 33 -6.08 3.50 5.26
N ALA A 34 -7.37 3.68 4.99
CA ALA A 34 -8.33 4.24 5.94
C ALA A 34 -8.44 3.37 7.20
N GLU A 35 -8.61 2.06 7.01
CA GLU A 35 -8.69 1.09 8.12
C GLU A 35 -7.39 1.03 8.94
N LEU A 36 -6.23 0.99 8.28
CA LEU A 36 -4.94 1.01 8.97
C LEU A 36 -4.68 2.33 9.70
N ALA A 37 -5.16 3.46 9.18
CA ALA A 37 -4.98 4.76 9.81
C ALA A 37 -5.74 4.89 11.14
N LEU A 38 -6.77 4.06 11.36
CA LEU A 38 -7.49 3.93 12.63
C LEU A 38 -6.72 3.09 13.66
N LYS A 39 -5.74 2.30 13.22
CA LYS A 39 -4.90 1.48 14.10
C LYS A 39 -3.79 2.32 14.73
N PRO A 40 -3.21 1.89 15.86
CA PRO A 40 -2.13 2.66 16.48
C PRO A 40 -0.91 2.74 15.56
N ARG A 41 -0.14 3.83 15.64
CA ARG A 41 1.10 4.00 14.85
C ARG A 41 2.04 2.80 15.02
N GLY A 42 2.70 2.39 13.94
CA GLY A 42 3.57 1.20 13.95
C GLY A 42 2.88 -0.10 13.55
N THR A 43 1.58 -0.09 13.26
CA THR A 43 0.87 -1.28 12.78
C THR A 43 1.21 -1.56 11.32
N LEU A 44 1.49 -2.82 11.04
CA LEU A 44 1.65 -3.38 9.71
C LEU A 44 0.52 -4.38 9.48
N ALA A 45 -0.13 -4.31 8.34
CA ALA A 45 -1.02 -5.35 7.84
C ALA A 45 -0.20 -6.47 7.21
N LEU A 46 -0.49 -7.72 7.54
CA LEU A 46 0.05 -8.89 6.83
C LEU A 46 -0.88 -9.21 5.68
N ILE A 47 -0.36 -9.22 4.47
CA ILE A 47 -1.12 -9.59 3.28
C ILE A 47 -0.38 -10.71 2.56
N ASP A 48 -1.03 -11.33 1.57
CA ASP A 48 -0.37 -12.33 0.72
C ASP A 48 0.18 -13.51 1.55
N ASP A 49 -0.66 -14.07 2.44
CA ASP A 49 -0.30 -15.09 3.42
C ASP A 49 0.95 -14.78 4.27
N GLY A 50 1.27 -13.49 4.42
CA GLY A 50 2.41 -12.99 5.19
C GLY A 50 3.69 -12.80 4.38
N GLU A 51 3.65 -13.00 3.05
CA GLU A 51 4.76 -12.69 2.14
C GLU A 51 4.93 -11.19 1.88
N ARG A 52 3.93 -10.38 2.25
CA ARG A 52 3.98 -8.92 2.14
C ARG A 52 3.38 -8.26 3.35
N VAL A 53 3.84 -7.03 3.58
CA VAL A 53 3.20 -6.13 4.55
C VAL A 53 2.78 -4.84 3.90
N CYS A 54 1.71 -4.23 4.41
CA CYS A 54 1.37 -2.86 4.09
C CYS A 54 1.19 -2.00 5.35
N TRP A 55 1.41 -0.70 5.22
CA TRP A 55 1.29 0.26 6.31
C TRP A 55 0.90 1.64 5.80
N VAL A 56 0.48 2.51 6.73
CA VAL A 56 0.17 3.89 6.41
C VAL A 56 1.43 4.75 6.52
N ALA A 57 1.81 5.36 5.40
CA ALA A 57 2.81 6.42 5.33
C ALA A 57 2.13 7.78 5.31
N VAL A 58 2.53 8.71 6.18
CA VAL A 58 1.96 10.07 6.22
C VAL A 58 2.87 11.02 5.47
N ILE A 59 2.48 11.49 4.30
CA ILE A 59 3.29 12.31 3.40
C ILE A 59 2.51 13.60 3.10
N ASP A 60 3.14 14.76 3.28
CA ASP A 60 2.50 16.06 3.07
C ASP A 60 1.15 16.22 3.81
N GLY A 61 1.03 15.59 4.98
CA GLY A 61 -0.19 15.62 5.79
C GLY A 61 -1.28 14.63 5.35
N HIS A 62 -1.05 13.83 4.31
CA HIS A 62 -1.98 12.83 3.81
C HIS A 62 -1.50 11.39 4.10
N ALA A 63 -2.45 10.48 4.37
CA ALA A 63 -2.18 9.06 4.55
C ALA A 63 -2.18 8.33 3.19
N HIS A 64 -1.09 7.61 2.93
CA HIS A 64 -0.90 6.76 1.75
C HIS A 64 -0.64 5.31 2.18
N LEU A 65 -1.04 4.35 1.33
CA LEU A 65 -0.67 2.95 1.53
C LEU A 65 0.71 2.67 0.96
N ALA A 66 1.60 2.16 1.80
CA ALA A 66 2.90 1.65 1.41
C ALA A 66 2.91 0.12 1.53
N ILE A 67 3.68 -0.56 0.69
CA ILE A 67 3.85 -2.01 0.70
C ILE A 67 5.33 -2.37 0.73
N ALA A 68 5.68 -3.53 1.28
CA ALA A 68 7.00 -4.15 1.16
C ALA A 68 6.89 -5.67 1.21
N PRO A 69 7.80 -6.40 0.55
CA PRO A 69 7.89 -7.86 0.68
C PRO A 69 8.48 -8.27 2.04
N VAL A 70 8.14 -9.47 2.46
CA VAL A 70 8.72 -10.17 3.60
C VAL A 70 9.57 -11.31 3.06
N PHE A 71 10.83 -11.38 3.48
CA PHE A 71 11.76 -12.42 3.08
C PHE A 71 12.39 -13.03 4.33
N GLU A 72 12.35 -14.35 4.47
CA GLU A 72 12.87 -15.08 5.65
C GLU A 72 12.34 -14.55 7.00
N GLY A 73 11.10 -14.05 7.01
CA GLY A 73 10.45 -13.48 8.20
C GLY A 73 10.83 -12.02 8.51
N GLU A 74 11.65 -11.39 7.67
CA GLU A 74 12.05 -10.00 7.80
C GLU A 74 11.38 -9.11 6.74
N VAL A 75 10.93 -7.93 7.15
CA VAL A 75 10.34 -6.95 6.22
C VAL A 75 11.47 -6.26 5.46
N ASN A 76 11.50 -6.42 4.15
CA ASN A 76 12.49 -5.78 3.31
C ASN A 76 12.04 -4.37 2.93
N PHE A 77 12.24 -3.42 3.85
CA PHE A 77 11.85 -2.03 3.64
C PHE A 77 12.62 -1.34 2.49
N GLU A 78 13.80 -1.82 2.08
CA GLU A 78 14.51 -1.27 0.93
C GLU A 78 13.73 -1.44 -0.37
N HIS A 79 12.93 -2.50 -0.46
CA HIS A 79 12.04 -2.79 -1.59
C HIS A 79 10.61 -2.33 -1.34
N SER A 80 10.43 -1.32 -0.48
CA SER A 80 9.12 -0.72 -0.25
C SER A 80 8.73 0.25 -1.36
N ALA A 81 7.44 0.30 -1.67
CA ALA A 81 6.88 1.30 -2.57
C ALA A 81 5.53 1.81 -2.05
N LEU A 82 5.13 3.01 -2.48
CA LEU A 82 3.74 3.42 -2.33
C LEU A 82 2.89 2.63 -3.32
N LEU A 83 1.71 2.18 -2.90
CA LEU A 83 0.81 1.42 -3.77
C LEU A 83 0.53 2.18 -5.08
N ARG A 84 0.36 3.51 -5.00
CA ARG A 84 0.13 4.38 -6.16
C ARG A 84 1.29 4.45 -7.17
N GLN A 85 2.45 3.90 -6.83
CA GLN A 85 3.65 3.89 -7.67
C GLN A 85 3.91 2.51 -8.28
N LEU A 86 3.09 1.50 -7.97
CA LEU A 86 3.22 0.16 -8.53
C LEU A 86 2.72 0.11 -9.99
N ILE A 87 3.50 0.66 -10.90
CA ILE A 87 3.24 0.63 -12.34
C ILE A 87 3.96 -0.56 -13.01
N GLY A 88 3.48 -0.99 -14.18
CA GLY A 88 4.09 -2.07 -14.97
C GLY A 88 3.63 -3.49 -14.63
N TYR A 89 2.66 -3.62 -13.73
CA TYR A 89 1.97 -4.86 -13.38
C TYR A 89 0.96 -5.28 -14.46
N SER A 90 0.82 -6.59 -14.66
CA SER A 90 -0.22 -7.18 -15.50
C SER A 90 -1.59 -7.13 -14.83
N VAL A 91 -2.67 -7.33 -15.61
CA VAL A 91 -4.04 -7.45 -15.09
C VAL A 91 -4.14 -8.52 -14.01
N GLU A 92 -3.49 -9.67 -14.18
CA GLU A 92 -3.47 -10.76 -13.20
C GLU A 92 -2.80 -10.34 -11.90
N GLU A 93 -1.64 -9.68 -11.97
CA GLU A 93 -0.92 -9.24 -10.79
C GLU A 93 -1.68 -8.14 -10.03
N LEU A 94 -2.31 -7.21 -10.76
CA LEU A 94 -3.19 -6.18 -10.19
C LEU A 94 -4.39 -6.81 -9.47
N ASN A 95 -5.05 -7.78 -10.12
CA ASN A 95 -6.19 -8.49 -9.54
C ASN A 95 -5.78 -9.33 -8.33
N TYR A 96 -4.59 -9.95 -8.36
CA TYR A 96 -4.01 -10.70 -7.26
C TYR A 96 -3.78 -9.80 -6.04
N LEU A 97 -3.06 -8.69 -6.22
CA LEU A 97 -2.82 -7.72 -5.14
C LEU A 97 -4.13 -7.18 -4.58
N ARG A 98 -5.11 -6.86 -5.43
CA ARG A 98 -6.43 -6.43 -4.98
C ARG A 98 -7.08 -7.50 -4.09
N ALA A 99 -7.11 -8.75 -4.52
CA ALA A 99 -7.70 -9.85 -3.76
C ALA A 99 -7.02 -10.04 -2.40
N THR A 100 -5.68 -9.90 -2.31
CA THR A 100 -4.97 -9.98 -1.03
C THR A 100 -5.36 -8.85 -0.07
N LEU A 101 -5.57 -7.62 -0.58
CA LEU A 101 -6.03 -6.49 0.23
C LEU A 101 -7.50 -6.63 0.64
N GLU A 102 -8.36 -7.13 -0.25
CA GLU A 102 -9.77 -7.43 0.06
C GLU A 102 -9.87 -8.49 1.15
N HIS A 103 -9.08 -9.56 1.05
CA HIS A 103 -9.01 -10.59 2.08
C HIS A 103 -8.53 -10.01 3.42
N TRP A 104 -7.47 -9.19 3.39
CA TRP A 104 -7.00 -8.50 4.58
C TRP A 104 -8.06 -7.58 5.19
N LEU A 105 -8.86 -6.86 4.40
CA LEU A 105 -9.93 -6.00 4.92
C LEU A 105 -10.98 -6.78 5.74
N LEU A 106 -11.18 -8.05 5.42
CA LEU A 106 -12.11 -8.95 6.12
C LEU A 106 -11.50 -9.53 7.41
N GLU A 107 -10.28 -10.06 7.32
CA GLU A 107 -9.64 -10.80 8.43
C GLU A 107 -8.78 -9.91 9.34
N GLN A 108 -8.30 -8.79 8.81
CA GLN A 108 -7.42 -7.80 9.42
C GLN A 108 -6.22 -8.37 10.21
N PRO A 109 -5.46 -9.37 9.69
CA PRO A 109 -4.25 -9.83 10.36
C PRO A 109 -3.21 -8.70 10.40
N THR A 110 -2.65 -8.44 11.58
CA THR A 110 -1.70 -7.33 11.79
C THR A 110 -0.52 -7.76 12.64
N LEU A 111 0.60 -7.07 12.46
CA LEU A 111 1.73 -7.08 13.38
C LEU A 111 2.10 -5.65 13.82
N ARG A 112 2.97 -5.57 14.84
CA ARG A 112 3.52 -4.30 15.33
C ARG A 112 4.98 -4.23 14.95
N SER A 113 5.37 -3.17 14.24
CA SER A 113 6.77 -2.87 13.99
C SER A 113 7.48 -2.55 15.32
N ARG A 114 8.63 -3.18 15.53
CA ARG A 114 9.53 -2.86 16.66
C ARG A 114 10.22 -1.51 16.46
N GLU A 115 10.30 -1.03 15.22
CA GLU A 115 10.93 0.23 14.84
C GLU A 115 9.97 1.08 14.00
N PRO A 116 8.95 1.71 14.61
CA PRO A 116 7.93 2.50 13.89
C PRO A 116 8.50 3.68 13.09
N GLN A 117 9.74 4.07 13.39
CA GLN A 117 10.46 5.13 12.68
C GLN A 117 10.79 4.73 11.24
N GLN A 118 11.06 3.44 11.00
CA GLN A 118 11.34 2.90 9.67
C GLN A 118 10.13 2.97 8.73
N LEU A 119 8.91 3.16 9.25
CA LEU A 119 7.69 3.26 8.47
C LEU A 119 7.52 4.62 7.80
N GLN A 120 8.22 5.65 8.29
CA GLN A 120 8.16 7.01 7.75
C GLN A 120 9.29 7.25 6.74
N ARG A 121 9.35 6.44 5.68
CA ARG A 121 10.42 6.48 4.67
C ARG A 121 10.35 7.70 3.75
N TRP A 122 9.15 8.23 3.54
CA TRP A 122 8.91 9.35 2.63
C TRP A 122 8.54 10.59 3.42
N ALA A 123 9.29 11.67 3.19
CA ALA A 123 9.00 13.00 3.72
C ALA A 123 8.09 13.82 2.78
N THR A 124 8.26 13.62 1.47
CA THR A 124 7.48 14.21 0.39
C THR A 124 7.06 13.12 -0.59
N LEU A 125 6.02 13.38 -1.39
CA LEU A 125 5.60 12.43 -2.42
C LEU A 125 6.77 12.21 -3.40
N PRO A 126 7.22 10.97 -3.63
CA PRO A 126 8.24 10.75 -4.64
C PRO A 126 7.65 11.07 -6.01
N ALA A 127 8.45 11.65 -6.89
CA ALA A 127 8.04 11.88 -8.28
C ALA A 127 7.49 10.58 -8.86
N THR A 128 6.38 10.66 -9.61
CA THR A 128 5.92 9.54 -10.42
C THR A 128 7.10 9.08 -11.27
N LEU A 129 7.37 7.77 -11.25
CA LEU A 129 8.30 7.13 -12.19
C LEU A 129 7.65 7.16 -13.58
N THR A 130 7.54 8.34 -14.16
CA THR A 130 7.10 8.59 -15.52
C THR A 130 8.24 9.34 -16.20
N GLU A 131 9.30 8.60 -16.53
CA GLU A 131 10.18 8.91 -17.65
C GLU A 131 9.91 7.90 -18.77
#